data_AF-A0A931C010-F1
#
_entry.id   AF-A0A931C010-F1
#
_cell.length_a   1.000
_cell.length_b   1.000
_cell.length_c   1.000
_cell.angle_alpha   90.00
_cell.angle_beta   90.00
_cell.angle_gamma   90.00
#
_symmetry.space_group_name_H-M   'P 1'
#
loop_
_entity.id
_entity.type
_entity.pdbx_description
1 polymer ?
#
loop_
_entity_poly.entity_id
_entity_poly.type
_entity_poly.pdbx_seq_one_letter_code
_entity_poly.pdbx_strand_id
1 'polypeptide(L)'
;MVKVPFGANLDSRQRMEVAKMTGHADRLIQALGWSVGDEAVAELHAISTDPVVYGIALGTTRAMIETGGWDHLGPLAELYEACGADEEVADRQKAWRLAQPWTT
;
A
#
# COMPACT_ATOMS: atom_id res chain seq x y z
N MET A 1 13.32 17.53 -7.98
CA MET A 1 12.70 16.51 -8.86
C MET A 1 13.23 15.15 -8.46
N VAL A 2 12.48 14.40 -7.65
CA VAL A 2 12.86 13.03 -7.27
C VAL A 2 12.58 12.14 -8.47
N LYS A 3 13.61 11.85 -9.27
CA LYS A 3 13.51 11.09 -10.54
C LYS A 3 13.34 9.58 -10.35
N VAL A 4 13.53 9.07 -9.13
CA VAL A 4 13.59 7.64 -8.84
C VAL A 4 12.39 7.25 -7.98
N PRO A 5 11.59 6.24 -8.35
CA PRO A 5 10.57 5.68 -7.47
C PRO A 5 11.20 5.28 -6.15
N PHE A 6 10.60 5.60 -4.99
CA PHE A 6 11.12 5.07 -3.73
C PHE A 6 11.09 3.53 -3.75
N GLY A 7 10.06 2.95 -4.40
CA GLY A 7 10.00 1.53 -4.73
C GLY A 7 11.15 0.97 -5.59
N ALA A 8 12.00 1.81 -6.21
CA ALA A 8 13.17 1.34 -6.97
C ALA A 8 14.30 0.81 -6.07
N ASN A 9 14.30 1.20 -4.79
CA ASN A 9 15.23 0.68 -3.79
C ASN A 9 14.79 -0.68 -3.22
N LEU A 10 13.59 -1.15 -3.56
CA LEU A 10 13.14 -2.49 -3.19
C LEU A 10 13.97 -3.53 -3.92
N ASP A 11 14.36 -4.58 -3.20
CA ASP A 11 14.92 -5.77 -3.81
C ASP A 11 13.84 -6.55 -4.59
N SER A 12 14.26 -7.56 -5.36
CA SER A 12 13.33 -8.37 -6.17
C SER A 12 12.27 -9.10 -5.33
N ARG A 13 12.59 -9.48 -4.09
CA ARG A 13 11.67 -10.15 -3.16
C ARG A 13 10.60 -9.18 -2.70
N GLN A 14 10.98 -8.00 -2.21
CA GLN A 14 10.06 -6.97 -1.74
C GLN A 14 9.13 -6.49 -2.85
N ARG A 15 9.61 -6.34 -4.10
CA ARG A 15 8.74 -6.01 -5.25
C ARG A 15 7.67 -7.06 -5.49
N MET A 16 8.04 -8.33 -5.39
CA MET A 16 7.11 -9.45 -5.54
C MET A 16 6.10 -9.50 -4.39
N GLU A 17 6.56 -9.24 -3.16
CA GLU A 17 5.69 -9.16 -1.98
C GLU A 17 4.68 -8.02 -2.10
N VAL A 18 5.10 -6.82 -2.50
CA VAL A 18 4.18 -5.70 -2.78
C VAL A 18 3.12 -6.11 -3.80
N ALA A 19 3.52 -6.73 -4.92
CA ALA A 19 2.57 -7.14 -5.97
C ALA A 19 1.56 -8.20 -5.49
N LYS A 20 2.00 -9.18 -4.69
CA LYS A 20 1.11 -10.21 -4.12
C LYS A 20 0.17 -9.63 -3.08
N MET A 21 0.71 -8.81 -2.19
CA MET A 21 0.01 -8.23 -1.05
C MET A 21 -1.08 -7.26 -1.50
N THR A 22 -0.80 -6.34 -2.44
CA THR A 22 -1.83 -5.41 -2.93
C THR A 22 -2.96 -6.13 -3.66
N GLY A 23 -2.65 -7.11 -4.50
CA GLY A 23 -3.66 -7.93 -5.18
C GLY A 23 -4.45 -8.85 -4.25
N HIS A 24 -3.91 -9.21 -3.08
CA HIS A 24 -4.64 -9.96 -2.05
C HIS A 24 -5.52 -9.06 -1.21
N ALA A 25 -4.99 -7.92 -0.75
CA ALA A 25 -5.71 -6.93 0.04
C ALA A 25 -6.97 -6.43 -0.68
N ASP A 26 -6.87 -6.13 -1.99
CA ASP A 26 -8.03 -5.70 -2.78
C ASP A 26 -9.15 -6.76 -2.81
N ARG A 27 -8.80 -8.03 -3.06
CA ARG A 27 -9.76 -9.16 -3.03
C ARG A 27 -10.38 -9.34 -1.65
N LEU A 28 -9.56 -9.20 -0.61
CA LEU A 28 -9.97 -9.40 0.78
C LEU A 28 -10.98 -8.32 1.21
N ILE A 29 -10.74 -7.06 0.89
CA ILE A 29 -11.67 -5.96 1.20
C ILE A 29 -12.97 -6.06 0.40
N GLN A 30 -12.92 -6.50 -0.86
CA GLN A 30 -14.11 -6.79 -1.65
C GLN A 30 -14.93 -7.95 -1.08
N ALA A 31 -14.28 -8.99 -0.56
CA ALA A 31 -14.95 -10.17 -0.01
C ALA A 31 -15.53 -9.94 1.41
N LEU A 32 -14.83 -9.20 2.27
CA LEU A 32 -15.23 -8.97 3.67
C LEU A 32 -16.26 -7.85 3.87
N GLY A 33 -16.60 -7.09 2.82
CA GLY A 33 -17.57 -5.99 2.96
C GLY A 33 -17.07 -4.81 3.81
N TRP A 34 -15.74 -4.62 3.85
CA TRP A 34 -15.02 -3.41 4.29
C TRP A 34 -14.54 -3.33 5.74
N SER A 35 -14.81 -4.31 6.62
CA SER A 35 -14.26 -4.25 7.98
C SER A 35 -12.84 -4.79 8.07
N VAL A 36 -11.89 -3.96 8.48
CA VAL A 36 -10.52 -4.36 8.86
C VAL A 36 -10.58 -5.06 10.22
N GLY A 37 -10.00 -6.26 10.31
CA GLY A 37 -9.93 -7.03 11.56
C GLY A 37 -8.70 -7.93 11.61
N ASP A 38 -8.46 -8.58 12.75
CA ASP A 38 -7.25 -9.37 13.02
C ASP A 38 -6.98 -10.47 11.97
N GLU A 39 -8.04 -11.06 11.41
CA GLU A 39 -7.92 -12.07 10.33
C GLU A 39 -7.33 -11.46 9.05
N ALA A 40 -7.76 -10.25 8.67
CA ALA A 40 -7.22 -9.54 7.51
C ALA A 40 -5.73 -9.21 7.67
N VAL A 41 -5.33 -8.80 8.88
CA VAL A 41 -3.93 -8.52 9.20
C VAL A 41 -3.10 -9.81 9.14
N ALA A 42 -3.61 -10.90 9.74
CA ALA A 42 -2.94 -12.20 9.70
C ALA A 42 -2.76 -12.72 8.27
N GLU A 43 -3.74 -12.53 7.39
CA GLU A 43 -3.65 -12.91 5.98
C GLU A 43 -2.57 -12.11 5.23
N LEU A 44 -2.44 -10.80 5.47
CA LEU A 44 -1.36 -10.03 4.87
C LEU A 44 0.00 -10.40 5.45
N HIS A 45 0.09 -10.65 6.76
CA HIS A 45 1.30 -11.12 7.42
C HIS A 45 1.78 -12.48 6.90
N ALA A 46 0.88 -13.33 6.39
CA ALA A 46 1.24 -14.57 5.70
C ALA A 46 1.96 -14.33 4.36
N ILE A 47 1.79 -13.15 3.75
CA ILE A 47 2.49 -12.76 2.51
C ILE A 47 3.81 -12.06 2.82
N SER A 48 3.80 -11.10 3.74
CA SER A 48 5.01 -10.38 4.18
C SER A 48 4.83 -9.82 5.59
N THR A 49 5.92 -9.72 6.34
CA THR A 49 5.95 -8.99 7.63
C THR A 49 6.83 -7.74 7.55
N ASP A 50 7.28 -7.36 6.35
CA ASP A 50 8.21 -6.26 6.12
C ASP A 50 7.47 -4.90 6.17
N PRO A 51 7.76 -4.03 7.17
CA PRO A 51 7.13 -2.71 7.28
C PRO A 51 7.31 -1.83 6.03
N VAL A 52 8.41 -2.01 5.29
CA VAL A 52 8.69 -1.26 4.07
C VAL A 52 7.73 -1.66 2.95
N VAL A 53 7.39 -2.95 2.85
CA VAL A 53 6.44 -3.47 1.85
C VAL A 53 5.06 -2.84 2.08
N TYR A 54 4.61 -2.80 3.33
CA TYR A 54 3.36 -2.15 3.73
C TYR A 54 3.40 -0.63 3.53
N GLY A 55 4.51 0.03 3.87
CA GLY A 55 4.70 1.47 3.64
C GLY A 55 4.55 1.85 2.15
N ILE A 56 5.10 1.04 1.24
CA ILE A 56 4.97 1.29 -0.20
C ILE A 56 3.51 1.20 -0.67
N ALA A 57 2.77 0.19 -0.21
CA ALA A 57 1.37 0.03 -0.56
C ALA A 57 0.50 1.14 0.05
N LEU A 58 0.76 1.50 1.31
CA LEU A 58 0.08 2.60 2.00
C LEU A 58 0.30 3.93 1.29
N GLY A 59 1.54 4.30 0.98
CA GLY A 59 1.86 5.55 0.29
C GLY A 59 1.20 5.67 -1.08
N THR A 60 1.13 4.56 -1.83
CA THR A 60 0.44 4.51 -3.12
C THR A 60 -1.07 4.69 -2.96
N THR A 61 -1.67 4.01 -1.98
CA THR A 61 -3.10 4.10 -1.67
C THR A 61 -3.50 5.51 -1.25
N ARG A 62 -2.73 6.13 -0.33
CA ARG A 62 -2.94 7.53 0.09
C ARG A 62 -2.83 8.52 -1.06
N ALA A 63 -1.90 8.30 -2.00
CA ALA A 63 -1.80 9.15 -3.19
C ALA A 63 -3.03 9.03 -4.11
N MET A 64 -3.58 7.82 -4.28
CA MET A 64 -4.81 7.59 -5.06
C MET A 64 -6.04 8.25 -4.43
N ILE A 65 -6.18 8.16 -3.10
CA ILE A 65 -7.24 8.85 -2.35
C ILE A 65 -7.13 10.36 -2.56
N GLU A 66 -5.96 10.95 -2.33
CA GLU A 66 -5.77 12.41 -2.37
C GLU A 66 -6.04 13.03 -3.75
N THR A 67 -5.66 12.34 -4.83
CA THR A 67 -5.69 12.92 -6.18
C THR A 67 -6.91 12.55 -6.99
N GLY A 68 -7.46 11.35 -6.79
CA GLY A 68 -8.57 10.86 -7.58
C GLY A 68 -9.91 10.79 -6.83
N GLY A 69 -9.94 11.12 -5.53
CA GLY A 69 -11.15 10.96 -4.71
C GLY A 69 -11.57 9.50 -4.51
N TRP A 70 -10.60 8.58 -4.46
CA TRP A 70 -10.83 7.14 -4.30
C TRP A 70 -11.09 6.80 -2.83
N ASP A 71 -12.02 7.49 -2.19
CA ASP A 71 -12.28 7.38 -0.74
C ASP A 71 -12.66 5.94 -0.32
N HIS A 72 -13.18 5.14 -1.26
CA HIS A 72 -13.46 3.72 -1.06
C HIS A 72 -12.20 2.87 -0.78
N LEU A 73 -10.99 3.41 -1.01
CA LEU A 73 -9.73 2.75 -0.64
C LEU A 73 -9.33 3.00 0.82
N GLY A 74 -10.10 3.78 1.59
CA GLY A 74 -9.85 4.03 3.02
C GLY A 74 -9.57 2.75 3.82
N PRO A 75 -10.41 1.70 3.70
CA PRO A 75 -10.15 0.42 4.37
C PRO A 75 -8.81 -0.25 3.99
N LEU A 76 -8.30 -0.06 2.76
CA LEU A 76 -6.97 -0.57 2.38
C LEU A 76 -5.86 0.19 3.11
N ALA A 77 -5.98 1.51 3.23
CA ALA A 77 -5.02 2.31 3.97
C ALA A 77 -4.98 1.89 5.46
N GLU A 78 -6.16 1.77 6.09
CA GLU A 78 -6.29 1.30 7.47
C GLU A 78 -5.69 -0.10 7.68
N LEU A 79 -5.91 -1.01 6.72
CA LEU A 79 -5.35 -2.37 6.78
C LEU A 79 -3.81 -2.36 6.71
N TYR A 80 -3.20 -1.57 5.82
CA TYR A 80 -1.74 -1.48 5.75
C TYR A 80 -1.15 -0.83 7.01
N GLU A 81 -1.82 0.18 7.57
CA GLU A 81 -1.43 0.77 8.86
C GLU A 81 -1.49 -0.27 9.99
N ALA A 82 -2.58 -1.04 10.07
CA ALA A 82 -2.73 -2.12 11.05
C ALA A 82 -1.67 -3.22 10.91
N CYS A 83 -1.16 -3.46 9.70
CA CYS A 83 -0.07 -4.41 9.46
C CYS A 83 1.31 -3.90 9.90
N GLY A 84 1.42 -2.64 10.32
CA GLY A 84 2.68 -2.02 10.75
C GLY A 84 3.46 -1.38 9.60
N ALA A 85 2.77 -0.73 8.66
CA ALA A 85 3.42 0.06 7.62
C ALA A 85 4.43 1.05 8.20
N ASP A 86 5.61 1.12 7.58
CA ASP A 86 6.57 2.18 7.85
C ASP A 86 6.02 3.51 7.29
N GLU A 87 5.68 4.41 8.20
CA GLU A 87 5.05 5.69 7.91
C GLU A 87 5.98 6.62 7.09
N GLU A 88 7.28 6.61 7.36
CA GLU A 88 8.25 7.43 6.61
C GLU A 88 8.36 6.93 5.17
N VAL A 89 8.35 5.61 4.97
CA VAL A 89 8.29 5.00 3.64
C VAL A 89 6.99 5.38 2.94
N ALA A 90 5.86 5.32 3.63
CA ALA A 90 4.55 5.69 3.08
C ALA A 90 4.51 7.14 2.62
N ASP A 91 4.99 8.08 3.43
CA ASP A 91 5.04 9.51 3.10
C ASP A 91 5.94 9.79 1.89
N ARG A 92 7.13 9.19 1.85
CA ARG A 92 8.05 9.32 0.71
C ARG A 92 7.45 8.75 -0.56
N GLN A 93 6.82 7.58 -0.49
CA GLN A 93 6.17 6.94 -1.62
C GLN A 93 4.97 7.75 -2.12
N LYS A 94 4.15 8.28 -1.20
CA LYS A 94 3.03 9.17 -1.51
C LYS A 94 3.52 10.42 -2.25
N ALA A 95 4.51 11.12 -1.70
CA ALA A 95 5.08 12.32 -2.30
C ALA A 95 5.65 12.05 -3.70
N TRP A 96 6.35 10.92 -3.88
CA TRP A 96 6.82 10.51 -5.21
C TRP A 96 5.66 10.27 -6.18
N ARG A 97 4.61 9.56 -5.75
CA ARG A 97 3.46 9.22 -6.59
C ARG A 97 2.67 10.46 -7.02
N LEU A 98 2.45 11.41 -6.10
CA LEU A 98 1.81 12.70 -6.37
C LEU A 98 2.59 13.56 -7.39
N ALA A 99 3.92 13.40 -7.44
CA ALA A 99 4.77 14.12 -8.39
C ALA A 99 4.81 13.48 -9.80
N GLN A 100 4.21 12.30 -10.00
CA GLN A 100 4.15 11.65 -11.31
C GLN A 100 2.91 12.11 -12.11
N PRO A 101 3.00 12.16 -13.45
CA PRO A 101 1.81 12.34 -14.29
C PRO A 101 0.82 11.19 -14.07
N TRP A 102 -0.45 11.52 -13.83
CA TRP A 102 -1.51 10.51 -13.78
C TRP A 102 -1.73 9.91 -15.15
N THR A 103 -1.56 8.60 -15.25
CA THR A 103 -2.05 7.81 -16.38
C THR A 103 -3.51 7.49 -16.08
N THR A 104 -4.40 8.19 -16.79
CA THR A 104 -5.85 7.93 -16.78
C THR A 104 -6.18 6.69 -17.61
#